data_AF-A0A537FYF1-F1
#
_entry.id   AF-A0A537FYF1-F1
#
_cell.length_a   1.000
_cell.length_b   1.000
_cell.length_c   1.000
_cell.angle_alpha   90.00
_cell.angle_beta   90.00
_cell.angle_gamma   90.00
#
_symmetry.space_group_name_H-M   'P 1'
#
loop_
_entity.id
_entity.type
_entity.pdbx_description
1 polymer ?
#
loop_
_entity_poly.entity_id
_entity_poly.type
_entity_poly.pdbx_seq_one_letter_code
_entity_poly.pdbx_strand_id
1 'polypeptide(L)'
;MRDFQAIVPVSAKTGRNIAELLRVLREALPEGPAAYPPDQLTDRDERFFAAELLREKLFEELAEELPYRCEALIESFKEEGRLRRI
;
A
#
# COMPACT_ATOMS: atom_id res chain seq x y z
N MET A 1 21.63 8.46 20.56
CA MET A 1 20.81 7.28 20.22
C MET A 1 19.37 7.70 20.37
N ARG A 2 18.51 7.53 19.35
CA ARG A 2 17.08 7.90 19.47
C ARG A 2 16.42 6.92 20.44
N ASP A 3 15.53 7.42 21.28
CA ASP A 3 14.73 6.61 22.18
C ASP A 3 13.54 6.02 21.39
N PHE A 4 13.53 4.69 21.25
CA PHE A 4 12.50 3.98 20.50
C PHE A 4 11.63 3.22 21.49
N GLN A 5 10.31 3.38 21.39
CA GLN A 5 9.36 2.67 22.24
C GLN A 5 9.44 1.14 22.07
N ALA A 6 9.77 0.66 20.86
CA ALA A 6 10.06 -0.74 20.59
C ALA A 6 10.87 -0.90 19.30
N ILE A 7 11.64 -1.99 19.20
CA ILE A 7 12.35 -2.42 17.99
C ILE A 7 11.97 -3.87 17.69
N VAL A 8 11.26 -4.12 16.58
CA VAL A 8 10.82 -5.46 16.19
C VAL A 8 11.40 -5.82 14.82
N PRO A 9 12.38 -6.74 14.74
CA PRO A 9 12.92 -7.17 13.44
C PRO A 9 11.92 -8.05 12.72
N VAL A 10 11.56 -7.71 11.47
CA VAL A 10 10.53 -8.42 10.69
C VAL A 10 11.01 -8.82 9.30
N SER A 11 10.31 -9.77 8.68
CA SER A 11 10.42 -10.07 7.26
C SER A 11 9.03 -10.25 6.68
N ALA A 12 8.60 -9.32 5.82
CA ALA A 12 7.33 -9.41 5.12
C ALA A 12 7.31 -10.62 4.17
N LYS A 13 8.44 -10.91 3.51
CA LYS A 13 8.57 -12.04 2.56
C LYS A 13 8.37 -13.41 3.21
N THR A 14 8.92 -13.61 4.42
CA THR A 14 8.85 -14.90 5.12
C THR A 14 7.81 -14.93 6.23
N GLY A 15 7.14 -13.81 6.50
CA GLY A 15 6.20 -13.66 7.62
C GLY A 15 6.86 -13.61 9.00
N ARG A 16 8.20 -13.56 9.10
CA ARG A 16 8.91 -13.59 10.39
C ARG A 16 8.50 -12.37 11.23
N ASN A 17 8.10 -12.64 12.48
CA ASN A 17 7.77 -11.66 13.51
C ASN A 17 6.61 -10.70 13.19
N ILE A 18 5.78 -10.99 12.18
CA ILE A 18 4.62 -10.14 11.88
C ILE A 18 3.60 -10.14 13.02
N ALA A 19 3.35 -11.29 13.66
CA ALA A 19 2.46 -11.38 14.82
C ALA A 19 2.96 -10.54 16.01
N GLU A 20 4.27 -10.54 16.25
CA GLU A 20 4.90 -9.75 17.31
C GLU A 20 4.81 -8.25 17.02
N LEU A 21 5.03 -7.85 15.76
CA LEU A 21 4.82 -6.47 15.33
C LEU A 21 3.39 -6.02 15.59
N LEU A 22 2.38 -6.84 15.22
CA LEU A 22 0.98 -6.53 15.45
C LEU A 22 0.64 -6.40 16.94
N ARG A 23 1.25 -7.22 17.80
CA ARG A 23 1.08 -7.15 19.26
C ARG A 23 1.60 -5.82 19.81
N VAL A 24 2.84 -5.46 19.46
CA VAL A 24 3.48 -4.21 19.90
C VAL A 24 2.69 -2.99 19.42
N LEU A 25 2.24 -2.99 18.16
CA LEU A 25 1.40 -1.91 17.63
C LEU A 25 0.07 -1.78 18.38
N ARG A 26 -0.57 -2.90 18.73
CA ARG A 26 -1.81 -2.89 19.51
C ARG A 26 -1.62 -2.30 20.90
N GLU A 27 -0.51 -2.59 21.57
CA GLU A 27 -0.17 -2.04 22.89
C GLU A 27 0.15 -0.54 22.85
N ALA A 28 0.60 -0.03 21.70
CA ALA A 28 0.91 1.38 21.50
C ALA A 28 -0.27 2.22 20.98
N LEU A 29 -1.35 1.59 20.49
CA LEU A 29 -2.51 2.28 19.94
C LEU A 29 -3.36 2.87 21.08
N PRO A 30 -3.75 4.16 21.00
CA PRO A 30 -4.67 4.75 21.96
C PRO A 30 -6.06 4.13 21.82
N GLU A 31 -6.79 4.06 22.94
CA GLU A 31 -8.18 3.63 22.93
C GLU A 31 -9.07 4.66 22.21
N GLY A 32 -10.00 4.18 21.39
CA GLY A 32 -10.91 5.04 20.64
C GLY A 32 -11.91 4.25 19.79
N PRO A 33 -12.96 4.91 19.26
CA PRO A 33 -13.88 4.27 18.33
C PRO A 33 -13.18 3.91 17.02
N ALA A 34 -13.70 2.89 16.32
CA ALA A 34 -13.24 2.56 14.98
C ALA A 34 -13.48 3.74 14.04
N ALA A 35 -12.42 4.20 13.36
CA ALA A 35 -12.51 5.30 12.39
C ALA A 35 -13.13 4.86 11.05
N TYR A 36 -13.08 3.56 10.74
CA TYR A 36 -13.56 2.97 9.49
C TYR A 36 -14.37 1.69 9.76
N PRO A 37 -15.30 1.31 8.87
CA PRO A 37 -15.99 0.02 8.93
C PRO A 37 -15.01 -1.17 8.88
N PRO A 38 -15.32 -2.30 9.52
CA PRO A 38 -14.42 -3.45 9.61
C PRO A 38 -14.16 -4.15 8.26
N ASP A 39 -15.04 -3.94 7.28
CA ASP A 39 -15.00 -4.50 5.93
C ASP A 39 -14.39 -3.54 4.90
N GLN A 40 -14.10 -2.29 5.28
CA GLN A 40 -13.47 -1.33 4.40
C GLN A 40 -11.98 -1.66 4.21
N LEU A 41 -11.61 -2.17 3.03
CA LEU A 41 -10.23 -2.50 2.69
C LEU A 41 -9.37 -1.27 2.39
N THR A 42 -9.95 -0.24 1.78
CA THR A 42 -9.28 0.99 1.38
C THR A 42 -10.29 2.12 1.18
N ASP A 43 -9.83 3.37 1.20
CA ASP A 43 -10.59 4.56 0.77
C ASP A 43 -10.21 5.02 -0.65
N ARG A 44 -9.37 4.25 -1.36
CA ARG A 44 -8.83 4.59 -2.68
C ARG A 44 -9.69 4.07 -3.82
N ASP A 45 -9.88 4.90 -4.84
CA ASP A 45 -10.65 4.58 -6.05
C ASP A 45 -9.95 3.55 -6.96
N GLU A 46 -10.71 2.83 -7.80
CA GLU A 46 -10.17 1.88 -8.79
C GLU A 46 -9.11 2.51 -9.71
N ARG A 47 -9.23 3.81 -10.00
CA ARG A 47 -8.26 4.57 -10.81
C ARG A 47 -6.87 4.64 -10.17
N PHE A 48 -6.80 4.73 -8.84
CA PHE A 48 -5.54 4.71 -8.12
C PHE A 48 -4.84 3.36 -8.31
N PHE A 49 -5.57 2.25 -8.18
CA PHE A 49 -4.99 0.92 -8.41
C PHE A 49 -4.54 0.71 -9.84
N ALA A 50 -5.29 1.23 -10.82
CA ALA A 50 -4.87 1.17 -12.22
C ALA A 50 -3.56 1.95 -12.46
N ALA A 51 -3.42 3.14 -11.87
CA ALA A 51 -2.17 3.92 -11.92
C ALA A 51 -1.00 3.16 -11.26
N GLU A 52 -1.22 2.57 -10.09
CA GLU A 52 -0.18 1.84 -9.36
C GLU A 52 0.27 0.57 -10.10
N LEU A 53 -0.66 -0.14 -10.74
CA LEU A 53 -0.35 -1.29 -11.58
C LEU A 53 0.48 -0.89 -12.81
N LEU A 54 0.11 0.21 -13.48
CA LEU A 54 0.93 0.77 -14.57
C LEU A 54 2.32 1.14 -14.06
N ARG A 55 2.40 1.78 -12.89
CA ARG A 55 3.65 2.21 -12.28
C ARG A 55 4.55 1.01 -11.99
N GLU A 56 4.02 -0.07 -11.42
CA GLU A 56 4.75 -1.33 -11.23
C GLU A 56 5.35 -1.84 -12.55
N LYS A 57 4.55 -1.87 -13.63
CA LYS A 57 5.02 -2.30 -14.96
C LYS A 57 6.06 -1.38 -15.57
N LEU A 58 5.93 -0.07 -15.39
CA LEU A 58 6.97 0.87 -15.81
C LEU A 58 8.30 0.61 -15.08
N PHE A 59 8.26 0.36 -13.77
CA PHE A 59 9.47 0.02 -13.01
C PHE A 59 10.08 -1.33 -13.43
N GLU A 60 9.27 -2.32 -13.78
CA GLU A 60 9.73 -3.63 -14.26
C GLU A 60 10.42 -3.53 -15.63
N GLU A 61 9.82 -2.82 -16.59
CA GLU A 61 10.29 -2.77 -17.97
C GLU A 61 11.44 -1.77 -18.19
N LEU A 62 11.44 -0.65 -17.45
CA LEU A 62 12.40 0.44 -17.69
C LEU A 62 13.57 0.43 -16.70
N ALA A 63 13.51 -0.38 -15.64
CA ALA A 63 14.59 -0.62 -14.68
C ALA A 63 15.44 0.64 -14.36
N GLU A 64 16.70 0.67 -14.81
CA GLU A 64 17.67 1.75 -14.53
C GLU A 64 17.45 3.04 -15.36
N GLU A 65 16.59 3.02 -16.37
CA GLU A 65 16.30 4.19 -17.21
C GLU A 65 15.20 5.08 -16.62
N LEU A 66 14.46 4.60 -15.62
CA LEU A 66 13.40 5.41 -15.01
C LEU A 66 14.01 6.48 -14.08
N PRO A 67 13.75 7.79 -14.32
CA PRO A 67 14.10 8.79 -13.31
C PRO A 67 13.33 8.49 -12.02
N TYR A 68 13.97 8.74 -10.86
CA TYR A 68 13.45 8.50 -9.49
C TYR A 68 12.06 9.11 -9.16
N ARG A 69 11.41 9.77 -10.12
CA ARG A 69 10.16 10.55 -10.00
C ARG A 69 9.27 10.30 -11.23
N CYS A 70 8.82 9.07 -11.44
CA CYS A 70 7.76 8.78 -12.40
C CYS A 70 6.40 8.77 -11.68
N GLU A 71 5.44 9.49 -12.25
CA GLU A 71 4.05 9.55 -11.78
C GLU A 71 3.14 9.08 -12.91
N ALA A 72 2.23 8.16 -12.61
CA ALA A 72 1.23 7.67 -13.54
C ALA A 72 -0.13 8.30 -13.21
N LEU A 73 -0.71 9.04 -14.16
CA LEU A 73 -2.03 9.65 -14.03
C LEU A 73 -2.99 8.99 -15.02
N ILE A 74 -4.16 8.57 -14.54
CA ILE A 74 -5.23 8.04 -15.38
C ILE A 74 -6.15 9.20 -15.81
N GLU A 75 -6.02 9.63 -17.07
CA GLU A 75 -6.83 10.72 -17.63
C GLU A 75 -8.26 10.27 -18.00
N SER A 76 -8.41 9.01 -18.41
CA SER A 76 -9.69 8.40 -18.79
C SER A 76 -9.85 7.05 -18.12
N PHE A 77 -11.04 6.76 -17.61
CA PHE A 77 -11.37 5.45 -17.07
C PHE A 77 -12.81 5.12 -17.46
N LYS A 78 -13.00 4.10 -18.29
CA LYS A 78 -14.30 3.68 -18.82
C LYS A 78 -14.61 2.25 -18.40
N GLU A 79 -15.87 2.04 -18.02
CA GLU A 79 -16.42 0.73 -17.73
C GLU A 79 -17.18 0.22 -18.96
N GLU A 80 -16.71 -0.90 -19.53
CA GLU A 80 -17.34 -1.57 -20.67
C GLU A 80 -17.72 -3.00 -20.26
N GLY A 81 -18.91 -3.14 -19.66
CA GLY A 81 -19.40 -4.42 -19.14
C GLY A 81 -18.54 -4.92 -17.98
N ARG A 82 -17.72 -5.95 -18.22
CA ARG A 82 -16.76 -6.48 -17.21
C ARG A 82 -15.36 -5.87 -17.34
N LEU A 83 -15.09 -5.13 -18.42
CA LEU A 83 -13.79 -4.57 -18.72
C LEU A 83 -13.68 -3.16 -18.12
N ARG A 84 -12.54 -2.88 -17.50
CA ARG A 84 -12.12 -1.51 -17.19
C ARG A 84 -11.06 -1.10 -18.19
N ARG A 85 -11.28 0.05 -18.84
CA ARG A 85 -10.37 0.59 -19.85
C ARG A 85 -9.82 1.93 -19.37
N ILE A 86 -8.50 1.95 -19.21
CA ILE A 86 -7.69 3.16 -19.06
C ILE A 86 -7.31 3.71 -20.43
#